data_AF-E7ACV6-F1
#
_entry.id   AF-E7ACV6-F1
#
_cell.length_a   1.000
_cell.length_b   1.000
_cell.length_c   1.000
_cell.angle_alpha   90.00
_cell.angle_beta   90.00
_cell.angle_gamma   90.00
#
_symmetry.space_group_name_H-M   'P 1'
#
loop_
_entity.id
_entity.type
_entity.pdbx_description
1 polymer ?
#
loop_
_entity_poly.entity_id
_entity_poly.type
_entity_poly.pdbx_seq_one_letter_code
_entity_poly.pdbx_strand_id
1 'polypeptide(L)'
;MAQAFMDPDETEDFTNHLQQFMDDLNEMVRSLNGHFRALGDTWDDAKYWEFEEVLKELESFLKHFDEQAEEQVRWLRRKIEETRTYLGV
;
A
#
# COMPACT_ATOMS: atom_id res chain seq x y z
N MET A 1 15.44 28.48 11.09
CA MET A 1 14.32 27.52 11.00
C MET A 1 14.85 26.32 10.29
N ALA A 2 14.77 25.12 10.89
CA ALA A 2 15.34 23.91 10.31
C ALA A 2 14.59 23.62 9.00
N GLN A 3 15.17 24.06 7.89
CA GLN A 3 14.75 23.70 6.56
C GLN A 3 14.96 22.20 6.50
N ALA A 4 13.88 21.43 6.61
CA ALA A 4 13.95 19.99 6.43
C ALA A 4 14.60 19.77 5.07
N PHE A 5 15.86 19.36 5.09
CA PHE A 5 16.60 18.95 3.91
C PHE A 5 15.99 17.61 3.53
N MET A 6 14.98 17.65 2.66
CA MET A 6 14.48 16.47 2.00
C MET A 6 15.55 16.08 0.97
N ASP A 7 16.29 15.02 1.24
CA ASP A 7 17.23 14.46 0.30
C ASP A 7 16.43 13.82 -0.86
N PRO A 8 16.58 14.30 -2.11
CA PRO A 8 15.83 13.77 -3.25
C PRO A 8 16.05 12.27 -3.46
N ASP A 9 17.25 11.76 -3.17
CA ASP A 9 17.61 10.37 -3.44
C ASP A 9 17.03 9.44 -2.36
N GLU A 10 17.16 9.80 -1.08
CA GLU A 10 16.50 9.04 0.01
C GLU A 10 14.97 9.06 -0.14
N THR A 11 14.42 10.18 -0.62
CA THR A 11 12.97 10.32 -0.85
C THR A 11 12.52 9.47 -2.04
N GLU A 12 13.33 9.40 -3.11
CA GLU A 12 13.06 8.53 -4.26
C GLU A 12 13.09 7.05 -3.85
N ASP A 13 14.09 6.64 -3.08
CA ASP A 13 14.22 5.28 -2.55
C ASP A 13 13.00 4.89 -1.70
N PHE A 14 12.58 5.75 -0.77
CA PHE A 14 11.37 5.52 0.01
C PHE A 14 10.10 5.45 -0.86
N THR A 15 9.98 6.33 -1.84
CA THR A 15 8.81 6.36 -2.74
C THR A 15 8.71 5.07 -3.56
N ASN A 16 9.84 4.56 -4.05
CA ASN A 16 9.90 3.30 -4.78
C ASN A 16 9.59 2.12 -3.85
N HIS A 17 10.11 2.13 -2.63
CA HIS A 17 9.83 1.11 -1.63
C HIS A 17 8.35 1.07 -1.24
N LEU A 18 7.71 2.23 -1.05
CA LEU A 18 6.29 2.32 -0.74
C LEU A 18 5.43 1.72 -1.85
N GLN A 19 5.74 2.01 -3.11
CA GLN A 19 5.03 1.43 -4.26
C GLN A 19 5.16 -0.10 -4.30
N GLN A 20 6.39 -0.62 -4.16
CA GLN A 20 6.63 -2.06 -4.14
C GLN A 20 5.90 -2.74 -2.97
N PHE A 21 5.94 -2.12 -1.78
CA PHE A 21 5.26 -2.63 -0.59
C PHE A 21 3.75 -2.76 -0.80
N MET A 22 3.12 -1.75 -1.41
CA MET A 22 1.68 -1.81 -1.74
C MET A 22 1.36 -2.96 -2.69
N ASP A 23 2.16 -3.12 -3.75
CA ASP A 23 1.95 -4.17 -4.75
C ASP A 23 2.08 -5.57 -4.10
N ASP A 24 3.13 -5.78 -3.31
CA ASP A 24 3.37 -7.04 -2.58
C ASP A 24 2.25 -7.34 -1.57
N LEU A 25 1.83 -6.33 -0.79
CA LEU A 25 0.77 -6.47 0.20
C LEU A 25 -0.56 -6.86 -0.44
N ASN A 26 -0.89 -6.21 -1.56
CA ASN A 26 -2.10 -6.52 -2.33
C ASN A 26 -2.07 -7.93 -2.91
N GLU A 27 -0.92 -8.39 -3.42
CA GLU A 27 -0.78 -9.76 -3.91
C GLU A 27 -0.96 -10.79 -2.80
N MET A 28 -0.31 -10.59 -1.65
CA MET A 28 -0.42 -11.49 -0.49
C MET A 28 -1.88 -11.63 -0.01
N VAL A 29 -2.61 -10.51 0.08
CA VAL A 29 -4.01 -10.51 0.55
C VAL A 29 -4.93 -11.16 -0.48
N ARG A 30 -4.73 -10.89 -1.78
CA ARG A 30 -5.47 -11.59 -2.85
C ARG A 30 -5.23 -13.09 -2.81
N SER A 31 -3.98 -13.53 -2.58
CA SER A 31 -3.67 -14.96 -2.44
C SER A 31 -4.37 -15.58 -1.23
N LEU A 32 -4.35 -14.90 -0.07
CA LEU A 32 -5.03 -15.36 1.13
C LEU A 32 -6.55 -15.51 0.90
N ASN A 33 -7.18 -14.51 0.30
CA ASN A 33 -8.62 -14.53 0.00
C ASN A 33 -8.97 -15.62 -1.01
N GLY A 34 -8.10 -15.89 -1.98
CA GLY A 34 -8.26 -17.02 -2.89
C GLY A 34 -8.27 -18.37 -2.17
N HIS A 35 -7.30 -18.61 -1.27
CA HIS A 35 -7.24 -19.82 -0.47
C HIS A 35 -8.43 -19.94 0.50
N PHE A 36 -8.85 -18.85 1.12
CA PHE A 36 -10.01 -18.83 2.01
C PHE A 36 -11.31 -19.20 1.28
N ARG A 37 -11.55 -18.62 0.09
CA ARG A 37 -12.73 -18.94 -0.72
C ARG A 37 -12.77 -20.40 -1.15
N ALA A 38 -11.63 -20.98 -1.52
CA ALA A 38 -11.54 -22.40 -1.85
C ALA A 38 -11.87 -23.32 -0.67
N LEU A 39 -11.61 -22.87 0.56
CA LEU A 39 -11.97 -23.60 1.78
C LEU A 39 -13.49 -23.64 2.02
N GLY A 40 -14.22 -22.63 1.53
CA GLY A 40 -15.69 -22.55 1.62
C GLY A 40 -16.43 -23.72 0.96
N ASP A 41 -15.78 -24.44 0.04
CA ASP A 41 -16.34 -25.68 -0.54
C ASP A 41 -16.41 -26.84 0.47
N THR A 42 -15.64 -26.77 1.56
CA THR A 42 -15.49 -27.83 2.56
C THR A 42 -15.75 -27.38 4.00
N TRP A 43 -15.84 -26.07 4.24
CA TRP A 43 -16.09 -25.46 5.54
C TRP A 43 -17.16 -24.39 5.41
N ASP A 44 -18.36 -24.69 5.93
CA ASP A 44 -19.51 -23.78 5.94
C ASP A 44 -20.21 -23.87 7.30
N ASP A 45 -19.72 -23.09 8.25
CA ASP A 45 -20.30 -22.92 9.58
C ASP A 45 -20.26 -21.45 10.01
N ALA A 46 -20.81 -21.15 11.19
CA ALA A 46 -20.81 -19.78 11.71
C ALA A 46 -19.39 -19.17 11.83
N LYS A 47 -18.35 -19.98 12.05
CA LYS A 47 -16.96 -19.49 12.15
C LYS A 47 -16.37 -19.12 10.80
N TYR A 48 -16.73 -19.86 9.76
CA TYR A 48 -16.40 -19.47 8.39
C TYR A 48 -16.96 -18.07 8.07
N TRP A 49 -18.26 -17.86 8.31
CA TRP A 49 -18.90 -16.56 8.04
C TRP A 49 -18.36 -15.43 8.92
N GLU A 50 -18.11 -15.68 10.21
CA GLU A 50 -17.47 -14.69 11.10
C GLU A 50 -16.09 -14.26 10.57
N PHE A 51 -15.28 -15.20 10.07
CA PHE A 51 -13.95 -14.89 9.56
C PHE A 51 -13.97 -14.26 8.17
N GLU A 52 -14.98 -14.57 7.34
CA GLU A 52 -15.18 -13.91 6.05
C GLU A 52 -15.36 -12.39 6.23
N GLU A 53 -16.13 -11.97 7.23
CA GLU A 53 -16.31 -10.54 7.54
C GLU A 53 -14.99 -9.86 7.94
N VAL A 54 -14.13 -10.55 8.72
CA VAL A 54 -12.79 -10.03 9.07
C VAL A 54 -11.92 -9.82 7.83
N LEU A 55 -11.99 -10.72 6.85
CA LEU A 55 -11.25 -10.57 5.59
C LEU A 55 -11.79 -9.42 4.74
N LYS A 56 -13.12 -9.21 4.72
CA LYS A 56 -13.74 -8.05 4.06
C LYS A 56 -13.32 -6.72 4.69
N GLU A 57 -13.25 -6.66 6.02
CA GLU A 57 -12.75 -5.49 6.74
C GLU A 57 -11.28 -5.19 6.38
N LEU A 58 -10.44 -6.23 6.32
CA LEU A 58 -9.05 -6.10 5.88
C LEU A 58 -8.95 -5.57 4.45
N GLU A 59 -9.73 -6.11 3.50
CA GLU A 59 -9.77 -5.61 2.11
C GLU A 59 -10.17 -4.12 2.05
N SER A 60 -11.17 -3.72 2.83
CA SER A 60 -11.60 -2.32 2.88
C SER A 60 -10.53 -1.39 3.46
N PHE A 61 -9.83 -1.83 4.51
CA PHE A 61 -8.73 -1.07 5.10
C PHE A 61 -7.58 -0.90 4.11
N LEU A 62 -7.18 -1.97 3.43
CA LEU A 62 -6.11 -1.95 2.45
C LEU A 62 -6.43 -1.06 1.26
N LYS A 63 -7.67 -1.09 0.77
CA LYS A 63 -8.10 -0.18 -0.29
C LYS A 63 -7.94 1.28 0.12
N HIS A 64 -8.33 1.62 1.35
CA HIS A 64 -8.15 2.99 1.85
C HIS A 64 -6.67 3.36 1.98
N PHE A 65 -5.84 2.43 2.48
CA PHE A 65 -4.39 2.62 2.55
C PHE A 65 -3.78 2.85 1.17
N ASP A 66 -4.17 2.07 0.15
CA ASP A 66 -3.68 2.21 -1.22
C ASP A 66 -3.99 3.60 -1.79
N GLU A 67 -5.22 4.08 -1.63
CA GLU A 67 -5.62 5.41 -2.10
C GLU A 67 -4.75 6.52 -1.49
N GLN A 68 -4.49 6.44 -0.17
CA GLN A 68 -3.65 7.41 0.54
C GLN A 68 -2.17 7.29 0.15
N ALA A 69 -1.67 6.06 -0.02
CA ALA A 69 -0.30 5.81 -0.39
C ALA A 69 -0.01 6.27 -1.83
N GLU A 70 -0.94 6.05 -2.77
CA GLU A 70 -0.81 6.58 -4.13
C GLU A 70 -0.78 8.12 -4.18
N GLU A 71 -1.63 8.79 -3.39
CA GLU A 71 -1.60 10.25 -3.25
C GLU A 71 -0.25 10.72 -2.73
N GLN A 72 0.28 10.05 -1.72
CA GLN A 72 1.59 10.34 -1.15
C GLN A 72 2.72 10.12 -2.16
N VAL A 73 2.71 9.00 -2.91
CA VAL A 73 3.68 8.71 -3.98
C VAL A 73 3.69 9.83 -5.03
N ARG A 74 2.51 10.26 -5.50
CA ARG A 74 2.39 11.36 -6.48
C ARG A 74 2.97 12.67 -5.93
N TRP A 75 2.67 13.00 -4.68
CA TRP A 75 3.18 14.20 -4.03
C TRP A 75 4.71 14.15 -3.86
N LEU A 76 5.27 13.03 -3.39
CA LEU A 76 6.71 12.85 -3.20
C LEU A 76 7.47 12.96 -4.52
N ARG A 77 6.99 12.32 -5.59
CA ARG A 77 7.60 12.42 -6.92
C ARG A 77 7.68 13.86 -7.42
N ARG A 78 6.56 14.61 -7.31
CA ARG A 78 6.55 16.03 -7.65
C ARG A 78 7.53 16.83 -6.80
N LYS A 79 7.63 16.53 -5.51
CA LYS A 79 8.54 17.22 -4.60
C LYS A 79 10.02 16.95 -4.93
N ILE A 80 10.35 15.73 -5.33
CA ILE A 80 11.68 15.34 -5.82
C ILE A 80 12.01 16.12 -7.09
N GLU A 81 11.11 16.16 -8.07
CA GLU A 81 11.29 16.91 -9.34
C GLU A 81 11.53 18.41 -9.10
N GLU A 82 10.71 19.03 -8.24
CA GLU A 82 10.88 20.43 -7.85
C GLU A 82 12.27 20.65 -7.22
N THR A 83 12.67 19.78 -6.29
CA THR A 83 13.94 19.92 -5.56
C THR A 83 15.15 19.75 -6.48
N ARG A 84 15.13 18.76 -7.37
CA ARG A 84 16.16 18.55 -8.41
C ARG A 84 16.29 19.77 -9.33
N THR A 85 15.15 20.29 -9.81
CA THR A 85 15.09 21.51 -10.63
C THR A 85 15.70 22.73 -9.91
N TYR A 86 15.42 22.92 -8.62
CA TYR A 86 16.00 24.02 -7.83
C TYR A 86 17.51 23.84 -7.58
N LEU A 87 17.97 22.60 -7.42
CA LEU A 87 19.39 22.27 -7.22
C LEU A 87 20.19 22.25 -8.54
N GLY A 88 19.51 22.31 -9.70
CA GLY A 88 20.15 22.29 -11.02
C GLY A 88 20.78 20.95 -11.38
N VAL A 89 20.33 19.86 -10.73
CA VAL A 89 20.73 18.47 -10.96
C VAL A 89 19.59 17.68 -11.56
#